data_AF-U6RAK2-F1
#
_entry.id   AF-U6RAK2-F1
#
_cell.length_a   1.000
_cell.length_b   1.000
_cell.length_c   1.000
_cell.angle_alpha   90.00
_cell.angle_beta   90.00
_cell.angle_gamma   90.00
#
_symmetry.space_group_name_H-M   'P 1'
#
loop_
_entity.id
_entity.type
_entity.pdbx_description
1 polymer ?
#
loop_
_entity_poly.entity_id
_entity_poly.type
_entity_poly.pdbx_seq_one_letter_code
_entity_poly.pdbx_strand_id
1 'polypeptide(L)' 'MTTTEAARYLGLKPSYLYKMMMRRAIPYYKPGGKLCFFAKEDLDAWLKRVRVKSQVEIDSEASHYLVTHEKNK' A
#
# COMPACT_ATOMS: atom_id res chain seq x y z
N MET A 1 -8.98 10.09 -11.14
CA MET A 1 -10.02 9.06 -11.38
C MET A 1 -11.14 9.16 -10.34
N THR A 2 -12.36 8.77 -10.71
CA THR A 2 -13.55 8.69 -9.85
C THR A 2 -13.48 7.50 -8.89
N THR A 3 -14.34 7.47 -7.87
CA THR A 3 -14.42 6.32 -6.94
C THR A 3 -14.69 4.98 -7.65
N THR A 4 -15.53 4.97 -8.68
CA THR A 4 -15.84 3.74 -9.44
C THR A 4 -14.63 3.25 -10.24
N GLU A 5 -13.89 4.16 -10.85
CA GLU A 5 -12.66 3.84 -11.58
C GLU A 5 -11.56 3.36 -10.65
N ALA A 6 -11.37 4.03 -9.49
CA ALA A 6 -10.41 3.61 -8.47
C ALA A 6 -10.76 2.21 -7.92
N ALA A 7 -12.04 1.94 -7.66
CA ALA A 7 -12.47 0.63 -7.20
C ALA A 7 -12.15 -0.45 -8.24
N ARG A 8 -12.40 -0.18 -9.53
CA ARG A 8 -12.06 -1.09 -10.64
C ARG A 8 -10.54 -1.26 -10.75
N TYR A 9 -9.76 -0.19 -10.66
CA TYR A 9 -8.30 -0.22 -10.72
C TYR A 9 -7.69 -1.12 -9.64
N LEU A 10 -8.22 -1.02 -8.41
CA LEU A 10 -7.75 -1.79 -7.27
C LEU A 10 -8.35 -3.21 -7.19
N GLY A 11 -9.27 -3.57 -8.10
CA GLY A 11 -9.99 -4.84 -8.04
C GLY A 11 -10.92 -4.97 -6.82
N LEU A 12 -11.39 -3.85 -6.26
CA LEU A 12 -12.22 -3.80 -5.06
C LEU A 12 -13.70 -3.55 -5.40
N LYS A 13 -14.60 -4.02 -4.54
CA LYS A 13 -16.00 -3.58 -4.58
C LYS A 13 -16.09 -2.08 -4.21
N PRO A 14 -16.91 -1.27 -4.91
CA PRO A 14 -17.04 0.16 -4.58
C PRO A 14 -17.41 0.43 -3.13
N SER A 15 -18.29 -0.39 -2.55
CA SER A 15 -18.68 -0.30 -1.14
C SER A 15 -17.51 -0.52 -0.16
N TYR A 16 -16.53 -1.35 -0.54
CA TYR A 16 -15.33 -1.56 0.26
C TYR A 16 -14.38 -0.35 0.16
N LEU A 17 -14.19 0.20 -1.03
CA LEU A 17 -13.41 1.43 -1.21
C LEU A 17 -14.01 2.59 -0.39
N TYR A 18 -15.34 2.73 -0.36
CA TYR A 18 -16.01 3.72 0.51
C TYR A 18 -15.67 3.53 1.99
N LYS A 19 -15.69 2.30 2.51
CA LYS A 19 -15.30 2.01 3.90
C LYS A 19 -13.84 2.41 4.17
N MET A 20 -12.94 2.20 3.20
CA MET A 20 -11.54 2.60 3.33
C MET A 20 -11.39 4.12 3.37
N MET A 21 -12.14 4.85 2.53
CA MET A 21 -12.16 6.33 2.56
C MET A 21 -12.63 6.86 3.91
N MET A 22 -13.74 6.31 4.45
CA MET A 22 -14.26 6.73 5.76
C MET A 22 -13.26 6.52 6.89
N ARG A 23 -12.48 5.43 6.82
CA ARG A 23 -11.42 5.11 7.79
C ARG A 23 -10.10 5.85 7.51
N ARG A 24 -10.04 6.68 6.48
CA ARG A 24 -8.79 7.33 5.99
C ARG A 24 -7.66 6.32 5.73
N ALA A 25 -8.02 5.10 5.33
CA ALA A 25 -7.08 4.01 5.11
C ALA A 25 -6.41 4.05 3.72
N ILE A 26 -6.92 4.89 2.82
CA ILE A 26 -6.46 5.06 1.44
C ILE A 26 -6.37 6.56 1.11
N PRO A 27 -5.33 7.02 0.38
CA PRO A 27 -5.25 8.41 -0.07
C PRO A 27 -6.33 8.74 -1.09
N TYR A 28 -6.94 9.92 -0.95
CA TYR A 28 -7.88 10.49 -1.91
C TYR A 28 -7.94 12.01 -1.75
N TYR A 29 -8.39 12.69 -2.80
CA TYR A 29 -8.56 14.14 -2.86
C TYR A 29 -10.03 14.51 -2.80
N LYS A 30 -10.36 15.62 -2.13
CA LYS A 30 -11.73 16.11 -1.99
C LYS A 30 -11.86 17.62 -2.30
N PRO A 31 -11.52 18.06 -3.53
CA PRO A 31 -11.64 19.46 -3.91
C PRO A 31 -13.11 19.91 -3.80
N GLY A 32 -13.37 20.99 -3.07
CA GLY A 32 -14.72 21.51 -2.86
C GLY A 32 -15.62 20.64 -1.96
N GLY A 33 -15.08 19.62 -1.28
CA GLY A 33 -15.78 18.95 -0.17
C GLY A 33 -16.94 18.01 -0.55
N LYS A 34 -17.38 17.94 -1.81
CA LYS A 34 -18.48 17.05 -2.25
C LYS A 34 -17.99 15.82 -3.02
N LEU A 35 -17.09 16.01 -3.98
CA LEU A 35 -16.58 14.95 -4.85
C LEU A 35 -15.24 14.42 -4.34
N CYS A 36 -15.01 13.12 -4.55
CA CYS A 36 -13.76 12.46 -4.20
C CYS A 36 -13.05 11.96 -5.46
N PHE A 37 -11.76 12.19 -5.53
CA PHE A 37 -10.90 11.82 -6.65
C PHE A 37 -9.66 11.08 -6.16
N PHE A 38 -9.08 10.27 -7.02
CA PHE A 38 -7.85 9.54 -6.76
C PHE A 38 -6.82 9.83 -7.84
N ALA A 39 -5.55 10.01 -7.45
CA ALA A 39 -4.41 10.00 -8.35
C ALA A 39 -3.91 8.56 -8.50
N LYS A 40 -3.48 8.17 -9.70
CA LYS A 40 -3.04 6.79 -9.95
C LYS A 40 -1.74 6.51 -9.21
N GLU A 41 -0.86 7.51 -9.16
CA GLU A 41 0.44 7.48 -8.53
C GLU A 41 0.32 7.20 -7.02
N ASP A 42 -0.68 7.82 -6.37
CA ASP A 42 -0.96 7.58 -4.95
C ASP A 42 -1.52 6.18 -4.69
N LEU A 43 -2.35 5.66 -5.59
CA LEU A 43 -2.83 4.28 -5.49
C LEU A 43 -1.69 3.28 -5.66
N ASP A 44 -0.77 3.55 -6.60
CA ASP A 44 0.42 2.72 -6.83
C ASP A 44 1.37 2.74 -5.64
N ALA A 45 1.60 3.92 -5.06
CA ALA A 45 2.38 4.07 -3.84
C ALA A 45 1.70 3.35 -2.66
N TRP A 46 0.38 3.47 -2.53
CA TRP A 46 -0.39 2.81 -1.49
C TRP A 46 -0.33 1.28 -1.61
N LEU A 47 -0.41 0.72 -2.82
CA LEU A 47 -0.26 -0.72 -3.06
C LEU A 47 1.13 -1.24 -2.64
N LYS A 48 2.17 -0.43 -2.84
CA LYS A 48 3.56 -0.79 -2.51
C LYS A 48 3.91 -0.59 -1.03
N ARG A 49 3.06 0.08 -0.23
CA ARG A 49 3.38 0.49 1.14
C ARG A 49 3.60 -0.67 2.12
N VAL A 50 2.87 -1.78 1.95
CA VAL A 50 2.97 -2.97 2.81
C VAL A 50 3.58 -4.11 2.01
N ARG A 51 4.86 -3.95 1.64
CA ARG A 51 5.61 -5.02 1.02
C ARG A 51 5.93 -6.09 2.06
N VAL A 52 5.51 -7.32 1.80
CA VAL A 52 5.91 -8.50 2.57
C VAL A 52 7.19 -9.07 1.94
N LYS A 53 8.22 -9.31 2.75
CA LYS A 53 9.46 -9.94 2.29
C LYS A 53 9.20 -11.38 1.85
N SER A 54 9.89 -11.85 0.82
CA SER A 54 9.85 -13.27 0.45
C SER A 54 10.64 -14.10 1.45
N GLN A 55 10.39 -15.41 1.50
CA GLN A 55 11.15 -16.32 2.36
C GLN A 55 12.66 -16.24 2.06
N VAL A 56 13.02 -16.16 0.77
CA VAL A 56 14.41 -16.03 0.32
C VAL A 56 15.07 -14.74 0.86
N GLU A 57 14.34 -13.63 0.86
CA GLU A 57 14.86 -12.37 1.41
C GLU A 57 15.05 -12.46 2.92
N ILE A 58 14.12 -13.12 3.62
CA ILE A 58 14.20 -13.35 5.06
C ILE A 58 15.42 -14.23 5.38
N ASP A 59 15.62 -15.34 4.65
CA ASP A 59 16.72 -16.27 4.87
C ASP A 59 18.08 -15.61 4.58
N SER A 60 18.14 -14.76 3.54
CA SER A 60 19.33 -14.00 3.18
C SER A 60 19.69 -12.97 4.26
N GLU A 61 18.70 -12.24 4.78
CA GLU A 61 18.89 -11.27 5.87
C GLU A 61 19.32 -11.96 7.17
N ALA A 62 18.72 -13.11 7.50
CA ALA A 62 19.12 -13.91 8.65
C ALA A 62 20.57 -14.40 8.53
N SER A 63 20.97 -14.88 7.35
CA SER A 63 22.35 -15.31 7.07
C SER A 63 23.35 -14.15 7.20
N HIS A 64 23.01 -12.97 6.65
CA HIS A 64 23.84 -11.77 6.77
C HIS A 64 23.98 -11.30 8.22
N TYR A 65 22.90 -11.38 9.00
CA TYR A 65 22.91 -11.03 10.41
C TYR A 65 23.88 -11.92 11.20
N LEU A 66 23.86 -13.25 10.98
CA LEU A 66 24.77 -14.19 11.65
C LEU A 66 26.24 -13.86 11.33
N VAL A 67 26.57 -13.68 10.04
CA VAL A 67 27.95 -13.38 9.60
C VAL A 67 28.47 -12.07 10.17
N THR A 68 27.63 -11.04 10.24
CA THR A 68 28.04 -9.73 10.79
C THR A 68 28.20 -9.77 12.31
N HIS A 69 27.41 -10.56 13.03
CA HIS A 69 27.52 -10.70 14.48
C HIS A 69 28.71 -11.54 14.91
N GLU A 70 29.08 -12.58 14.15
CA GLU A 70 30.29 -13.38 14.43
C GLU A 70 31.58 -12.57 14.27
N LYS A 71 31.62 -11.63 13.32
CA LYS A 71 32.81 -10.77 13.09
C LYS A 71 33.04 -9.69 14.16
N ASN A 72 32.01 -9.36 14.95
CA ASN A 72 32.07 -8.35 15.99
C ASN A 72 32.36 -8.94 17.38
N LYS A 73 32.63 -10.25 17.47
CA LYS A 73 32.99 -10.97 18.68
C LYS A 73 34.48 -11.31 18.66
#